data_AF-A0A2Z6AJR2-F1
#
_entry.id   AF-A0A2Z6AJR2-F1
#
_cell.length_a   1.000
_cell.length_b   1.000
_cell.length_c   1.000
_cell.angle_alpha   90.00
_cell.angle_beta   90.00
_cell.angle_gamma   90.00
#
_symmetry.space_group_name_H-M   'P 1'
#
loop_
_entity.id
_entity.type
_entity.pdbx_description
1 polymer ?
#
loop_
_entity_poly.entity_id
_entity_poly.type
_entity_poly.pdbx_seq_one_letter_code
_entity_poly.pdbx_strand_id
1 'polypeptide(L)'
;MSHADTDLEALAQRLSCAPEHGWSLLLSGPSGTGKSAYARHLGARLAIDVEAVRARDLLSPYVGETEARISAAFRRCGEAGTLLLLDEADSFLFDRQGATLSWESGMVNEMLRSMEALRAPFIATTNLIDRMDPATQRRFTLRISFQSLPRQQAGHCSCAISTG
;
A
#
# COMPACT_ATOMS: atom_id res chain seq x y z
N MET A 1 21.02 3.46 -16.99
CA MET A 1 19.64 3.09 -16.63
C MET A 1 19.76 2.28 -15.35
N SER A 2 19.33 2.86 -14.22
CA SER A 2 19.65 2.37 -12.87
C SER A 2 18.98 1.03 -12.57
N HIS A 3 19.61 0.17 -11.76
CA HIS A 3 19.08 -1.14 -11.35
C HIS A 3 17.64 -1.10 -10.77
N ALA A 4 17.21 0.04 -10.22
CA ALA A 4 15.83 0.23 -9.75
C ALA A 4 14.78 0.21 -10.87
N ASP A 5 15.13 0.63 -12.09
CA ASP A 5 14.23 0.60 -13.27
C ASP A 5 14.01 -0.84 -13.75
N THR A 6 15.06 -1.68 -13.71
CA THR A 6 14.97 -3.08 -14.13
C THR A 6 14.12 -3.91 -13.16
N ASP A 7 14.19 -3.61 -11.86
CA ASP A 7 13.36 -4.25 -10.84
C ASP A 7 11.88 -3.83 -10.97
N LEU A 8 11.63 -2.55 -11.25
CA LEU A 8 10.29 -2.04 -11.55
C LEU A 8 9.70 -2.69 -12.81
N GLU A 9 10.47 -2.82 -13.88
CA GLU A 9 9.99 -3.42 -15.14
C GLU A 9 9.62 -4.89 -14.93
N ALA A 10 10.47 -5.65 -14.24
CA ALA A 10 10.19 -7.04 -13.89
C ALA A 10 8.98 -7.17 -12.95
N LEU A 11 8.83 -6.26 -11.98
CA LEU A 11 7.68 -6.22 -11.06
C LEU A 11 6.39 -5.92 -11.83
N ALA A 12 6.39 -4.88 -12.65
CA ALA A 12 5.25 -4.49 -13.47
C ALA A 12 4.84 -5.66 -14.37
N GLN A 13 5.79 -6.29 -15.06
CA GLN A 13 5.52 -7.41 -15.95
C GLN A 13 4.98 -8.65 -15.21
N ARG A 14 5.44 -8.92 -13.99
CA ARG A 14 4.87 -9.98 -13.12
C ARG A 14 3.44 -9.66 -12.68
N LEU A 15 3.16 -8.40 -12.38
CA LEU A 15 1.83 -7.92 -11.99
C LEU A 15 0.86 -7.93 -13.18
N SER A 16 1.33 -7.64 -14.38
CA SER A 16 0.54 -7.70 -15.63
C SER A 16 0.11 -9.12 -16.00
N CYS A 17 0.90 -10.13 -15.63
CA CYS A 17 0.63 -11.54 -15.94
C CYS A 17 -0.18 -12.26 -14.84
N ALA A 18 -0.49 -11.58 -13.73
CA ALA A 18 -1.30 -12.16 -12.66
C ALA A 18 -2.75 -12.32 -13.16
N PRO A 19 -3.32 -13.53 -13.12
CA PRO A 19 -4.63 -13.80 -13.69
C PRO A 19 -5.69 -13.14 -12.80
N GLU A 20 -6.31 -12.09 -13.33
CA GLU A 20 -7.56 -11.46 -12.83
C GLU A 20 -7.42 -10.43 -11.68
N HIS A 21 -6.70 -9.34 -11.98
CA HIS A 21 -6.85 -7.95 -11.50
C HIS A 21 -6.77 -7.59 -10.00
N GLY A 22 -6.71 -8.53 -9.05
CA GLY A 22 -6.59 -8.22 -7.62
C GLY A 22 -5.20 -8.52 -7.04
N TRP A 23 -4.24 -7.60 -7.15
CA TRP A 23 -2.98 -7.69 -6.40
C TRP A 23 -2.86 -6.54 -5.41
N SER A 24 -2.19 -6.82 -4.28
CA SER A 24 -1.97 -5.83 -3.22
C SER A 24 -0.47 -5.63 -2.97
N LEU A 25 -0.06 -4.37 -2.91
CA LEU A 25 1.33 -3.98 -2.71
C LEU A 25 1.45 -3.05 -1.51
N LEU A 26 2.30 -3.42 -0.55
CA LEU A 26 2.68 -2.55 0.56
C LEU A 26 4.01 -1.87 0.26
N LEU A 27 4.00 -0.53 0.23
CA LEU A 27 5.20 0.30 0.15
C LEU A 27 5.52 0.84 1.55
N SER A 28 6.61 0.38 2.14
CA SER A 28 7.06 0.85 3.46
C SER A 28 8.38 1.62 3.35
N GLY A 29 8.64 2.58 4.23
CA GLY A 29 9.93 3.30 4.24
C GLY A 29 9.84 4.70 4.83
N PRO A 30 10.96 5.37 5.14
CA PRO A 30 10.96 6.73 5.68
C PRO A 30 10.17 7.73 4.83
N SER A 31 9.68 8.80 5.45
CA SER A 31 9.03 9.90 4.71
C SER A 31 10.00 10.51 3.70
N GLY A 32 9.50 10.97 2.55
CA GLY A 32 10.32 11.56 1.49
C GLY A 32 11.07 10.59 0.58
N THR A 33 10.85 9.28 0.69
CA THR A 33 11.46 8.24 -0.18
C THR A 33 10.75 8.01 -1.52
N GLY A 34 9.67 8.76 -1.80
CA GLY A 34 8.97 8.68 -3.09
C GLY A 34 7.93 7.57 -3.22
N LYS A 35 7.51 6.91 -2.12
CA LYS A 35 6.50 5.82 -2.13
C LYS A 35 5.23 6.15 -2.92
N SER A 36 4.60 7.29 -2.63
CA SER A 36 3.37 7.73 -3.30
C SER A 36 3.62 8.14 -4.76
N ALA A 37 4.83 8.57 -5.10
CA ALA A 37 5.22 8.84 -6.49
C ALA A 37 5.45 7.54 -7.27
N TYR A 38 6.08 6.54 -6.63
CA TYR A 38 6.29 5.21 -7.19
C TYR A 38 4.97 4.52 -7.49
N ALA A 39 3.99 4.59 -6.58
CA ALA A 39 2.65 4.03 -6.80
C ALA A 39 1.96 4.63 -8.04
N ARG A 40 2.01 5.97 -8.19
CA ARG A 40 1.48 6.65 -9.38
C ARG A 40 2.23 6.28 -10.65
N HIS A 41 3.55 6.18 -10.56
CA HIS A 41 4.39 5.78 -11.69
C HIS A 41 4.08 4.35 -12.13
N LEU A 42 3.87 3.43 -11.19
CA LEU A 42 3.47 2.05 -11.47
C LEU A 42 2.10 2.00 -12.17
N GLY A 43 1.12 2.77 -11.70
CA GLY A 43 -0.19 2.87 -12.38
C GLY A 43 -0.05 3.36 -13.82
N ALA A 44 0.74 4.41 -14.04
CA ALA A 44 1.02 4.91 -15.39
C ALA A 44 1.70 3.87 -16.29
N ARG A 45 2.60 3.04 -15.74
CA ARG A 45 3.26 1.96 -16.50
C ARG A 45 2.34 0.79 -16.83
N LEU A 46 1.42 0.48 -15.94
CA LEU A 46 0.40 -0.54 -16.16
C LEU A 46 -0.78 -0.03 -17.01
N ALA A 47 -0.78 1.26 -17.39
CA ALA A 47 -1.89 1.93 -18.05
C ALA A 47 -3.22 1.82 -17.27
N ILE A 48 -3.14 1.95 -15.94
CA ILE A 48 -4.29 1.91 -15.02
C ILE A 48 -4.39 3.26 -14.31
N ASP A 49 -5.58 3.85 -14.32
CA ASP A 49 -5.85 5.08 -13.58
C ASP A 49 -5.69 4.87 -12.07
N VAL A 50 -5.12 5.86 -11.39
CA VAL A 50 -4.81 5.78 -9.95
C VAL A 50 -5.72 6.70 -9.16
N GLU A 51 -6.53 6.11 -8.30
CA GLU A 51 -7.32 6.82 -7.32
C GLU A 51 -6.56 6.88 -5.99
N ALA A 52 -6.05 8.06 -5.64
CA ALA A 52 -5.30 8.25 -4.40
C ALA A 52 -6.21 8.77 -3.27
N VAL A 53 -6.26 8.03 -2.17
CA VAL A 53 -7.01 8.36 -0.96
C VAL A 53 -6.04 8.40 0.22
N ARG A 54 -6.06 9.46 1.03
CA ARG A 54 -5.25 9.46 2.26
C ARG A 54 -6.02 8.74 3.37
N ALA A 55 -5.32 7.94 4.16
CA ALA A 55 -5.91 7.23 5.29
C ALA A 55 -6.72 8.14 6.23
N ARG A 56 -6.19 9.35 6.52
CA ARG A 56 -6.86 10.35 7.36
C ARG A 56 -8.21 10.83 6.81
N ASP A 57 -8.42 10.80 5.49
CA ASP A 57 -9.65 11.27 4.87
C ASP A 57 -10.80 10.28 5.09
N LEU A 58 -10.44 9.02 5.34
CA LEU A 58 -11.38 7.94 5.64
C LEU A 58 -11.77 7.88 7.12
N LEU A 59 -10.98 8.50 8.02
CA LEU A 59 -11.26 8.53 9.44
C LEU A 59 -12.46 9.45 9.75
N SER A 60 -13.37 8.95 10.58
CA SER A 60 -14.49 9.70 11.14
C SER A 60 -14.59 9.47 12.65
N PRO A 61 -14.96 10.50 13.45
CA PRO A 61 -15.27 10.33 14.86
C PRO A 61 -16.58 9.57 15.11
N TYR A 62 -17.41 9.35 14.09
CA TYR A 62 -18.68 8.64 14.21
C TYR A 62 -18.49 7.14 13.97
N VAL A 63 -19.01 6.33 14.89
CA VAL A 63 -18.93 4.86 14.84
C VAL A 63 -19.56 4.33 13.55
N GLY A 64 -18.83 3.49 12.81
CA GLY A 64 -19.29 2.86 11.57
C GLY A 64 -19.10 3.69 10.30
N GLU A 65 -18.85 5.01 10.42
CA GLU A 65 -18.67 5.86 9.24
C GLU A 65 -17.30 5.63 8.58
N THR A 66 -16.26 5.38 9.38
CA THR A 66 -14.92 5.03 8.87
C THR A 66 -14.97 3.76 8.03
N GLU A 67 -15.61 2.71 8.54
CA GLU A 67 -15.81 1.45 7.83
C GLU A 67 -16.61 1.64 6.53
N ALA A 68 -17.69 2.43 6.58
CA ALA A 68 -18.47 2.74 5.39
C ALA A 68 -17.66 3.50 4.32
N ARG A 69 -16.81 4.45 4.73
CA ARG A 69 -15.93 5.20 3.83
C ARG A 69 -14.86 4.30 3.19
N ILE A 70 -14.26 3.40 3.97
CA ILE A 70 -13.31 2.38 3.46
C ILE A 70 -14.02 1.53 2.40
N SER A 71 -15.14 0.90 2.76
CA SER A 71 -15.90 0.03 1.86
C SER A 71 -16.30 0.76 0.57
N ALA A 72 -16.75 2.02 0.68
CA ALA A 72 -17.12 2.83 -0.48
C ALA A 72 -15.95 3.15 -1.40
N ALA A 73 -14.77 3.47 -0.86
CA ALA A 73 -13.57 3.75 -1.65
C ALA A 73 -13.10 2.51 -2.44
N PHE A 74 -13.06 1.36 -1.77
CA PHE A 74 -12.70 0.09 -2.41
C PHE A 74 -13.71 -0.31 -3.47
N ARG A 75 -15.02 -0.23 -3.17
CA ARG A 75 -16.08 -0.53 -4.13
C ARG A 75 -15.99 0.38 -5.37
N ARG A 76 -15.80 1.68 -5.17
CA ARG A 76 -15.65 2.65 -6.28
C ARG A 76 -14.48 2.28 -7.20
N CYS A 77 -13.32 1.95 -6.63
CA CYS A 77 -12.17 1.54 -7.43
C CYS A 77 -12.38 0.20 -8.14
N GLY A 78 -13.01 -0.76 -7.46
CA GLY A 78 -13.34 -2.07 -8.04
C GLY A 78 -14.33 -1.96 -9.20
N GLU A 79 -15.33 -1.09 -9.09
CA GLU A 79 -16.30 -0.81 -10.16
C GLU A 79 -15.67 -0.06 -11.35
N ALA A 80 -14.77 0.89 -11.05
CA ALA A 80 -14.08 1.68 -12.08
C ALA A 80 -12.88 0.95 -12.71
N GLY A 81 -12.41 -0.15 -12.12
CA GLY A 81 -11.20 -0.87 -12.56
C GLY A 81 -9.91 -0.07 -12.31
N THR A 82 -9.93 0.87 -11.36
CA THR A 82 -8.80 1.76 -11.08
C THR A 82 -7.94 1.23 -9.95
N LEU A 83 -6.65 1.56 -9.98
CA LEU A 83 -5.72 1.26 -8.90
C LEU A 83 -6.05 2.13 -7.69
N LEU A 84 -6.37 1.52 -6.56
CA LEU A 84 -6.56 2.22 -5.30
C LEU A 84 -5.21 2.42 -4.61
N LEU A 85 -4.81 3.68 -4.43
CA LEU A 85 -3.65 4.07 -3.64
C LEU A 85 -4.11 4.62 -2.29
N LEU A 86 -3.85 3.87 -1.22
CA LEU A 86 -4.03 4.32 0.15
C LEU A 86 -2.73 4.93 0.69
N ASP A 87 -2.70 6.26 0.79
CA ASP A 87 -1.52 7.00 1.23
C ASP A 87 -1.55 7.26 2.74
N GLU A 88 -0.37 7.30 3.38
CA GLU A 88 -0.21 7.56 4.82
C GLU A 88 -1.02 6.58 5.70
N ALA A 89 -1.03 5.29 5.32
CA ALA A 89 -1.74 4.23 6.05
C ALA A 89 -1.22 4.06 7.50
N ASP A 90 -0.09 4.68 7.85
CA ASP A 90 0.32 4.84 9.23
C ASP A 90 -0.73 5.53 10.10
N SER A 91 -1.59 6.40 9.56
CA SER A 91 -2.68 7.02 10.34
C SER A 91 -3.70 5.99 10.87
N PHE A 92 -3.88 4.86 10.19
CA PHE A 92 -4.68 3.74 10.71
C PHE A 92 -3.93 2.87 11.73
N LEU A 93 -2.59 2.94 11.73
CA LEU A 93 -1.72 2.13 12.58
C LEU A 93 -1.20 2.87 13.81
N PHE A 94 -1.11 4.20 13.78
CA PHE A 94 -0.49 5.02 14.83
C PHE A 94 -1.37 5.11 16.08
N ASP A 95 -2.69 5.06 15.93
CA ASP A 95 -3.63 5.15 17.06
C ASP A 95 -3.63 3.87 17.92
N ARG A 96 -3.16 2.74 17.34
CA ARG A 96 -2.92 1.47 18.06
C ARG A 96 -1.91 1.56 19.21
N GLN A 97 -1.03 2.57 19.25
CA GLN A 97 -0.06 2.69 20.35
C GLN A 97 -0.65 3.29 21.63
N GLY A 98 -1.88 3.81 21.57
CA GLY A 98 -2.59 4.36 22.74
C GLY A 98 -3.97 3.75 22.99
N ALA A 99 -4.56 3.06 22.02
CA ALA A 99 -5.96 2.67 22.10
C ALA A 99 -6.18 1.23 22.59
N THR A 100 -6.90 1.14 23.70
CA THR A 100 -7.39 -0.08 24.35
C THR A 100 -8.75 -0.53 23.78
N LEU A 101 -9.18 0.02 22.63
CA LEU A 101 -10.60 0.06 22.26
C LEU A 101 -10.94 -0.81 21.03
N SER A 102 -12.11 -1.46 21.11
CA SER A 102 -12.67 -2.40 20.11
C SER A 102 -12.92 -1.81 18.71
N TRP A 103 -12.99 -0.48 18.55
CA TRP A 103 -13.40 0.18 17.30
C TRP A 103 -12.28 0.23 16.25
N GLU A 104 -11.01 0.34 16.67
CA GLU A 104 -9.86 0.34 15.76
C GLU A 104 -9.64 -1.01 15.07
N SER A 105 -10.06 -2.08 15.73
CA SER A 105 -10.06 -3.42 15.13
C SER A 105 -11.09 -3.53 14.01
N GLY A 106 -12.20 -2.77 14.10
CA GLY A 106 -13.25 -2.72 13.08
C GLY A 106 -12.76 -2.18 11.75
N MET A 107 -12.12 -1.01 11.76
CA MET A 107 -11.61 -0.36 10.54
C MET A 107 -10.53 -1.18 9.81
N VAL A 108 -9.60 -1.80 10.54
CA VAL A 108 -8.54 -2.63 9.94
C VAL A 108 -9.13 -3.91 9.36
N ASN A 109 -10.07 -4.54 10.07
CA ASN A 109 -10.78 -5.71 9.56
C ASN A 109 -11.60 -5.36 8.32
N GLU A 110 -12.24 -4.19 8.28
CA GLU A 110 -12.95 -3.72 7.10
C GLU A 110 -12.03 -3.49 5.91
N MET A 111 -10.86 -2.87 6.13
CA MET A 111 -9.84 -2.71 5.10
C MET A 111 -9.40 -4.07 4.55
N LEU A 112 -9.06 -5.03 5.42
CA LEU A 112 -8.61 -6.36 4.99
C LEU A 112 -9.70 -7.12 4.23
N ARG A 113 -10.96 -7.05 4.68
CA ARG A 113 -12.11 -7.63 3.96
C ARG A 113 -12.32 -6.97 2.60
N SER A 114 -12.22 -5.64 2.54
CA SER A 114 -12.35 -4.88 1.30
C SER A 114 -11.23 -5.20 0.32
N MET A 115 -10.00 -5.40 0.80
CA MET A 115 -8.86 -5.85 -0.01
C MET A 115 -9.10 -7.23 -0.62
N GLU A 116 -9.70 -8.18 0.11
CA GLU A 116 -10.02 -9.52 -0.41
C GLU A 116 -11.13 -9.51 -1.46
N ALA A 117 -12.10 -8.59 -1.32
CA ALA A 117 -13.18 -8.43 -2.28
C ALA A 117 -12.78 -7.63 -3.52
N LEU A 118 -11.69 -6.85 -3.45
CA LEU A 118 -11.27 -5.95 -4.50
C LEU A 118 -10.70 -6.72 -5.70
N ARG A 119 -11.36 -6.55 -6.85
CA ARG A 119 -10.91 -7.09 -8.15
C ARG A 119 -10.13 -6.03 -8.95
N ALA A 120 -9.36 -5.20 -8.25
CA ALA A 120 -8.55 -4.14 -8.82
C ALA A 120 -7.21 -4.04 -8.04
N PRO A 121 -6.17 -3.45 -8.64
CA PRO A 121 -4.90 -3.24 -7.95
C PRO A 121 -5.03 -2.35 -6.70
N PHE A 122 -4.33 -2.72 -5.64
CA PHE A 122 -4.27 -1.95 -4.41
C PHE A 122 -2.83 -1.68 -3.99
N ILE A 123 -2.54 -0.43 -3.62
CA ILE A 123 -1.25 -0.03 -3.06
C ILE A 123 -1.49 0.71 -1.75
N ALA A 124 -0.81 0.31 -0.68
CA ALA A 124 -0.78 1.05 0.58
C ALA A 124 0.63 1.61 0.84
N THR A 125 0.74 2.86 1.29
CA THR A 125 2.01 3.45 1.73
C THR A 125 2.05 3.59 3.26
N THR A 126 3.19 3.28 3.86
CA THR A 126 3.39 3.46 5.30
C THR A 126 4.81 3.94 5.61
N ASN A 127 4.93 4.81 6.62
CA ASN A 127 6.23 5.18 7.16
C ASN A 127 6.71 4.24 8.28
N LEU A 128 5.82 3.37 8.77
CA LEU A 128 6.06 2.50 9.90
C LEU A 128 6.31 1.07 9.41
N ILE A 129 7.59 0.72 9.23
CA ILE A 129 8.01 -0.59 8.73
C ILE A 129 7.65 -1.71 9.73
N ASP A 130 7.72 -1.43 11.03
CA ASP A 130 7.68 -2.46 12.10
C ASP A 130 6.41 -2.43 12.97
N ARG A 131 5.43 -1.58 12.66
CA ARG A 131 4.23 -1.41 13.52
C ARG A 131 2.95 -2.05 12.99
N MET A 132 2.98 -2.64 11.80
CA MET A 132 1.84 -3.37 11.25
C MET A 132 1.82 -4.80 11.80
N ASP A 133 0.65 -5.31 12.19
CA ASP A 133 0.54 -6.67 12.71
C ASP A 133 0.97 -7.72 11.67
N PRO A 134 1.69 -8.79 12.04
CA PRO A 134 2.14 -9.82 11.10
C PRO A 134 1.02 -10.45 10.27
N ALA A 135 -0.20 -10.58 10.80
CA ALA A 135 -1.34 -11.10 10.05
C ALA A 135 -1.76 -10.16 8.93
N THR A 136 -1.74 -8.84 9.18
CA THR A 136 -2.03 -7.82 8.16
C THR A 136 -0.93 -7.81 7.09
N GLN A 137 0.34 -7.95 7.48
CA GLN A 137 1.46 -8.02 6.54
C GLN A 137 1.34 -9.20 5.56
N ARG A 138 0.88 -10.36 6.02
CA ARG A 138 0.72 -11.57 5.20
C ARG A 138 -0.41 -11.49 4.18
N ARG A 139 -1.34 -10.54 4.32
CA ARG A 139 -2.45 -10.34 3.37
C ARG A 139 -2.03 -9.56 2.12
N PHE A 140 -0.90 -8.86 2.17
CA PHE A 140 -0.35 -8.19 0.99
C PHE A 140 0.37 -9.19 0.09
N THR A 141 0.06 -9.16 -1.21
CA THR A 141 0.70 -10.02 -2.21
C THR A 141 2.18 -9.72 -2.32
N LEU A 142 2.54 -8.43 -2.28
CA LEU A 142 3.91 -7.96 -2.44
C LEU A 142 4.24 -6.88 -1.41
N ARG A 143 5.52 -6.81 -1.04
CA ARG A 143 6.03 -5.79 -0.13
C ARG A 143 7.35 -5.25 -0.64
N ILE A 144 7.45 -3.93 -0.68
CA ILE A 144 8.67 -3.22 -1.06
C ILE A 144 9.02 -2.24 0.06
N SER A 145 10.24 -2.38 0.57
CA SER A 145 10.79 -1.49 1.59
C SER A 145 11.74 -0.49 0.94
N PHE A 146 11.37 0.79 0.97
CA PHE A 146 12.21 1.91 0.58
C PHE A 146 13.18 2.20 1.72
N GLN A 147 14.47 1.99 1.46
CA GLN A 147 15.51 2.45 2.36
C GLN A 147 15.82 3.90 2.04
N SER A 148 15.96 4.73 3.08
CA SER A 148 16.64 6.01 2.89
C SER A 148 18.07 5.67 2.50
N LEU A 149 18.46 5.97 1.25
CA LEU A 149 19.88 6.00 0.91
C LEU A 149 20.55 6.91 1.94
N PRO A 150 21.56 6.46 2.68
CA PRO A 150 22.39 7.39 3.42
C PRO A 150 22.91 8.41 2.41
N ARG A 151 22.85 9.71 2.73
CA ARG A 151 23.36 10.79 1.86
C ARG A 151 24.86 10.66 1.51
N GLN A 152 25.53 9.61 1.97
CA GLN A 152 26.83 9.17 1.47
C GLN A 152 26.70 7.82 0.78
N GLN A 153 26.39 7.83 -0.52
CA GLN A 153 27.03 6.97 -1.53
C GLN A 153 26.43 7.29 -2.91
N ALA A 154 26.95 8.36 -3.50
CA ALA A 154 27.16 8.36 -4.95
C ALA A 154 28.21 7.28 -5.26
N GLY A 155 27.76 6.04 -5.44
CA GLY A 155 28.61 4.92 -5.80
C GLY A 155 28.34 3.70 -4.93
N HIS A 156 27.88 2.62 -5.58
CA HIS A 156 27.71 1.27 -5.04
C HIS A 156 26.50 1.02 -4.12
N CYS A 157 25.42 0.45 -4.67
CA CYS A 157 24.40 -0.24 -3.89
C CYS A 157 24.33 -1.71 -4.31
N SER A 158 24.71 -2.60 -3.40
CA SER A 158 24.43 -4.04 -3.44
C SER A 158 23.14 -4.29 -2.67
N CYS A 159 22.17 -4.97 -3.28
CA CYS A 159 20.89 -5.33 -2.66
C CYS A 159 20.84 -6.85 -2.45
N ALA A 160 20.72 -7.28 -1.20
CA ALA A 160 20.54 -8.69 -0.84
C ALA A 160 19.06 -9.07 -0.95
N ILE A 161 18.77 -10.07 -1.77
CA ILE A 161 17.45 -10.68 -1.94
C ILE A 161 17.40 -11.87 -0.96
N SER A 162 16.57 -11.78 0.08
CA SER A 162 16.26 -12.93 0.92
C SER A 162 15.11 -13.70 0.27
N THR A 163 15.46 -14.80 -0.38
CA THR A 163 14.53 -15.85 -0.82
C THR A 163 14.38 -16.84 0.34
N GLY A 164 13.16 -17.00 0.84
CA GLY A 164 12.75 -18.12 1.69
C GLY A 164 11.87 -19.07 0.89
#